data_AF-A0A1H3J4Q9-F1
#
_entry.id   AF-A0A1H3J4Q9-F1
#
_cell.length_a   1.000
_cell.length_b   1.000
_cell.length_c   1.000
_cell.angle_alpha   90.00
_cell.angle_beta   90.00
_cell.angle_gamma   90.00
#
_symmetry.space_group_name_H-M   'P 1'
#
loop_
_entity.id
_entity.type
_entity.pdbx_description
1 polymer ?
#
loop_
_entity_poly.entity_id
_entity_poly.type
_entity_poly.pdbx_seq_one_letter_code
_entity_poly.pdbx_strand_id
1 'polypeptide(L)'
;MKDLVRILIGPLVWLSAFSAVYGLHGVACAFGWADIDAWGLSLMRVALTAAWLASLAVLAVTVAVLHSRRFGSPSGFVRGVSIMTGWVGLMATLWTLFPVVVTSTCQ
;
A
#
# COMPACT_ATOMS: atom_id res chain seq x y z
N MET A 1 24.51 -4.67 5.52
CA MET A 1 23.44 -3.64 5.42
C MET A 1 22.33 -4.00 4.42
N LYS A 2 22.64 -4.55 3.22
CA LYS A 2 21.61 -4.90 2.21
C LYS A 2 20.55 -5.89 2.69
N ASP A 3 20.90 -6.85 3.55
CA ASP A 3 19.96 -7.85 4.05
C ASP A 3 18.91 -7.25 5.02
N LEU A 4 19.29 -6.30 5.87
CA LEU A 4 18.35 -5.57 6.73
C LEU A 4 17.33 -4.79 5.90
N VAL A 5 17.79 -4.09 4.87
CA VAL A 5 16.90 -3.35 3.95
C VAL A 5 15.93 -4.30 3.25
N ARG A 6 16.37 -5.49 2.84
CA ARG A 6 15.51 -6.50 2.20
C ARG A 6 14.43 -7.05 3.14
N ILE A 7 14.76 -7.24 4.41
CA ILE A 7 13.79 -7.68 5.42
C ILE A 7 12.76 -6.59 5.70
N LEU A 8 13.20 -5.34 5.78
CA LEU A 8 12.36 -4.20 6.14
C LEU A 8 11.59 -3.58 4.96
N ILE A 9 11.91 -3.93 3.71
CA ILE A 9 11.31 -3.29 2.54
C ILE A 9 9.78 -3.47 2.49
N GLY A 10 9.27 -4.66 2.83
CA GLY A 10 7.82 -4.92 2.87
C GLY A 10 7.08 -4.00 3.85
N PRO A 11 7.48 -3.98 5.14
CA PRO A 11 6.92 -3.08 6.14
C PRO A 11 7.08 -1.60 5.81
N LEU A 12 8.21 -1.19 5.25
CA LEU A 12 8.46 0.21 4.88
C LEU A 12 7.57 0.68 3.72
N VAL A 13 7.43 -0.16 2.69
CA VAL A 13 6.53 0.11 1.57
C VAL A 13 5.08 0.19 2.06
N TRP A 14 4.67 -0.76 2.91
CA TRP A 14 3.34 -0.71 3.55
C TRP A 14 3.12 0.59 4.34
N LEU A 15 4.09 0.99 5.18
CA LEU A 15 3.98 2.19 6.02
C LEU A 15 3.92 3.48 5.18
N SER A 16 4.69 3.54 4.09
CA SER A 16 4.62 4.65 3.13
C SER A 16 3.27 4.74 2.42
N ALA A 17 2.72 3.60 1.99
CA ALA A 17 1.42 3.53 1.34
C ALA A 17 0.30 3.94 2.29
N PHE A 18 0.32 3.43 3.52
CA PHE A 18 -0.63 3.80 4.56
C PHE A 18 -0.62 5.31 4.82
N SER A 19 0.56 5.89 5.01
CA SER A 19 0.73 7.33 5.27
C SER A 19 0.25 8.17 4.10
N ALA A 20 0.56 7.77 2.86
CA ALA A 20 0.15 8.46 1.65
C ALA A 20 -1.38 8.46 1.47
N VAL A 21 -2.02 7.30 1.67
CA VAL A 21 -3.49 7.17 1.51
C VAL A 21 -4.24 7.92 2.60
N TYR A 22 -3.79 7.86 3.85
CA TYR A 22 -4.39 8.65 4.93
C TYR A 22 -4.16 10.15 4.75
N GLY A 23 -2.99 10.56 4.28
CA GLY A 23 -2.72 11.95 3.93
C GLY A 23 -3.63 12.44 2.79
N LEU A 24 -3.81 11.63 1.75
CA LEU A 24 -4.72 11.92 0.64
C LEU A 24 -6.17 12.04 1.11
N HIS A 25 -6.60 11.21 2.06
CA HIS A 25 -7.94 11.31 2.65
C HIS A 25 -8.14 12.65 3.36
N GLY A 26 -7.17 13.10 4.18
CA GLY A 26 -7.24 14.40 4.84
C GLY A 26 -7.30 15.57 3.84
N VAL A 27 -6.51 15.50 2.77
CA VAL A 27 -6.55 16.47 1.66
C VAL A 27 -7.92 16.43 0.97
N ALA A 28 -8.43 15.25 0.63
CA ALA A 28 -9.72 15.11 -0.04
C ALA A 28 -10.88 15.69 0.79
N CYS A 29 -10.87 15.53 2.12
CA CYS A 29 -11.86 16.16 2.99
C CYS A 29 -11.68 17.69 3.06
N ALA A 30 -10.44 18.19 3.19
CA ALA A 30 -10.18 19.63 3.26
C ALA A 30 -10.58 20.38 1.98
N PHE A 31 -10.48 19.74 0.82
CA PHE A 31 -10.85 20.31 -0.48
C PHE A 31 -12.28 19.95 -0.93
N GLY A 32 -13.08 19.27 -0.10
CA GLY A 32 -14.48 18.95 -0.42
C GLY A 32 -14.65 17.99 -1.61
N TRP A 33 -13.70 17.08 -1.84
CA TRP A 33 -13.78 16.12 -2.97
C TRP A 33 -14.92 15.11 -2.83
N ALA A 34 -15.57 15.06 -1.68
CA ALA A 34 -16.78 14.27 -1.47
C ALA A 34 -17.97 14.80 -2.30
N ASP A 35 -18.03 16.12 -2.55
CA ASP A 35 -19.16 16.77 -3.24
C ASP A 35 -18.96 16.87 -4.76
N ILE A 36 -17.77 16.54 -5.26
CA ILE A 36 -17.43 16.57 -6.68
C ILE A 36 -17.79 15.22 -7.29
N ASP A 37 -18.72 15.21 -8.26
CA ASP A 37 -19.05 14.02 -9.03
C ASP A 37 -17.92 13.69 -10.02
N ALA A 38 -17.47 12.44 -10.01
CA ALA A 38 -16.51 11.85 -10.92
C ALA A 38 -16.99 10.45 -11.33
N TRP A 39 -17.48 10.33 -12.57
CA TRP A 39 -17.97 9.07 -13.15
C TRP A 39 -19.13 8.43 -12.37
N GLY A 40 -20.02 9.24 -11.75
CA GLY A 40 -21.16 8.75 -10.97
C GLY A 40 -20.80 8.31 -9.55
N LEU A 41 -19.58 8.61 -9.10
CA LEU A 41 -19.07 8.43 -7.74
C LEU A 41 -18.45 9.74 -7.27
N SER A 42 -18.20 9.90 -5.96
CA SER A 42 -17.43 11.06 -5.50
C SER A 42 -15.98 10.98 -5.97
N LEU A 43 -15.39 12.12 -6.35
CA LEU A 43 -13.97 12.24 -6.71
C LEU A 43 -13.08 11.66 -5.60
N MET A 44 -13.47 11.85 -4.35
CA MET A 44 -12.82 11.24 -3.19
C MET A 44 -12.80 9.70 -3.25
N ARG A 45 -13.92 9.04 -3.55
CA ARG A 45 -13.94 7.57 -3.70
C ARG A 45 -13.03 7.13 -4.85
N VAL A 46 -13.05 7.83 -5.96
CA VAL A 46 -12.21 7.47 -7.11
C VAL A 46 -10.72 7.65 -6.80
N ALA A 47 -10.34 8.75 -6.17
CA ALA A 47 -8.94 8.99 -5.77
C ALA A 47 -8.45 7.96 -4.74
N LEU A 48 -9.26 7.64 -3.73
CA LEU A 48 -8.89 6.68 -2.67
C LEU A 48 -8.85 5.24 -3.19
N THR A 49 -9.80 4.83 -4.05
CA THR A 49 -9.74 3.52 -4.73
C THR A 49 -8.50 3.40 -5.60
N ALA A 50 -8.18 4.42 -6.41
CA ALA A 50 -7.00 4.43 -7.25
C ALA A 50 -5.71 4.34 -6.42
N ALA A 51 -5.60 5.10 -5.33
CA ALA A 51 -4.44 5.07 -4.45
C ALA A 51 -4.28 3.72 -3.73
N TRP A 52 -5.38 3.09 -3.32
CA TRP A 52 -5.38 1.75 -2.74
C TRP A 52 -4.90 0.69 -3.75
N LEU A 53 -5.45 0.69 -4.97
CA LEU A 53 -5.04 -0.22 -6.04
C LEU A 53 -3.56 -0.02 -6.42
N ALA A 54 -3.10 1.23 -6.51
CA ALA A 54 -1.70 1.54 -6.76
C ALA A 54 -0.79 0.98 -5.64
N SER A 55 -1.20 1.13 -4.38
CA SER A 55 -0.45 0.59 -3.23
C SER A 55 -0.35 -0.94 -3.26
N LEU A 56 -1.46 -1.62 -3.58
CA LEU A 56 -1.49 -3.07 -3.77
C LEU A 56 -0.56 -3.51 -4.91
N ALA A 57 -0.59 -2.80 -6.04
CA ALA A 57 0.28 -3.09 -7.18
C ALA A 57 1.76 -2.95 -6.80
N VAL A 58 2.15 -1.88 -6.09
CA VAL A 58 3.53 -1.67 -5.64
C VAL A 58 3.99 -2.79 -4.69
N LEU A 59 3.15 -3.22 -3.75
CA LEU A 59 3.47 -4.32 -2.85
C LEU A 59 3.55 -5.67 -3.59
N ALA A 60 2.64 -5.93 -4.52
CA ALA A 60 2.66 -7.15 -5.34
C ALA A 60 3.94 -7.22 -6.18
N VAL A 61 4.33 -6.11 -6.80
CA VAL A 61 5.62 -5.99 -7.52
C VAL A 61 6.79 -6.21 -6.57
N THR A 62 6.76 -5.63 -5.37
CA THR A 62 7.82 -5.82 -4.37
C THR A 62 7.98 -7.29 -3.98
N VAL A 63 6.88 -8.01 -3.74
CA VAL A 63 6.89 -9.45 -3.44
C VAL A 63 7.40 -10.27 -4.63
N ALA A 64 7.00 -9.93 -5.85
CA ALA A 64 7.46 -10.59 -7.07
C ALA A 64 8.98 -10.39 -7.31
N VAL A 65 9.47 -9.18 -7.07
CA VAL A 65 10.91 -8.86 -7.14
C VAL A 65 11.69 -9.64 -6.09
N LEU A 66 11.17 -9.76 -4.87
CA LEU A 66 11.80 -10.56 -3.80
C LEU A 66 11.82 -12.07 -4.11
N HIS A 67 10.86 -12.58 -4.87
CA HIS A 67 10.86 -13.96 -5.36
C HIS A 67 11.89 -14.21 -6.46
N SER A 68 12.24 -13.19 -7.25
CA SER A 68 13.18 -13.29 -8.37
C SER A 68 14.59 -13.69 -7.92
N ARG A 69 15.22 -14.60 -8.66
CA ARG A 69 16.60 -15.05 -8.40
C ARG A 69 17.63 -13.93 -8.52
N ARG A 70 17.32 -12.84 -9.22
CA ARG A 70 18.24 -11.70 -9.41
C ARG A 70 18.33 -10.78 -8.19
N PHE A 71 17.24 -10.67 -7.42
CA PHE A 71 17.15 -9.77 -6.27
C PHE A 71 17.01 -10.48 -4.92
N GLY A 72 16.83 -11.81 -4.91
CA GLY A 72 16.84 -12.63 -3.70
C GLY A 72 18.18 -12.61 -2.95
N SER A 73 18.15 -12.80 -1.63
CA SER A 73 19.40 -13.01 -0.85
C SER A 73 19.91 -14.44 -1.11
N PRO A 74 21.24 -14.63 -1.22
CA PRO A 74 21.82 -15.98 -1.32
C PRO A 74 21.61 -16.79 -0.04
N SER A 75 21.36 -16.14 1.10
CA SER A 75 20.99 -16.83 2.33
C SER A 75 19.50 -17.21 2.33
N GLY A 76 19.20 -18.48 2.58
CA GLY A 76 17.83 -19.00 2.61
C GLY A 76 16.95 -18.32 3.67
N PHE A 77 17.53 -18.02 4.83
CA PHE A 77 16.83 -17.33 5.92
C PHE A 77 16.38 -15.91 5.54
N VAL A 78 17.29 -15.05 5.05
CA VAL A 78 16.95 -13.67 4.68
C VAL A 78 15.93 -13.65 3.55
N ARG A 79 16.03 -14.57 2.59
CA ARG A 79 15.06 -14.69 1.50
C ARG A 79 13.67 -15.07 2.03
N GLY A 80 13.58 -16.06 2.93
CA GLY A 80 12.32 -16.47 3.55
C GLY A 80 11.68 -15.32 4.34
N VAL A 81 12.47 -14.68 5.22
CA VAL A 81 11.99 -13.55 6.04
C VAL A 81 11.54 -12.38 5.16
N SER A 82 12.31 -12.00 4.14
CA SER A 82 11.94 -10.88 3.25
C SER A 82 10.65 -11.15 2.47
N ILE A 83 10.45 -12.39 2.01
CA ILE A 83 9.21 -12.78 1.34
C ILE A 83 8.03 -12.75 2.32
N MET A 84 8.22 -13.27 3.53
CA MET A 84 7.18 -13.28 4.56
C MET A 84 6.78 -11.87 4.96
N THR A 85 7.73 -10.97 5.18
CA THR A 85 7.44 -9.56 5.51
C THR A 85 6.81 -8.81 4.34
N GLY A 86 7.16 -9.16 3.09
CA GLY A 86 6.46 -8.66 1.90
C GLY A 86 4.99 -9.07 1.83
N TRP A 87 4.68 -10.34 2.10
CA TRP A 87 3.30 -10.82 2.18
C TRP A 87 2.51 -10.20 3.31
N VAL A 88 3.14 -10.04 4.49
CA VAL A 88 2.53 -9.33 5.62
C VAL A 88 2.19 -7.90 5.23
N GLY A 89 3.09 -7.17 4.56
CA GLY A 89 2.80 -5.83 4.06
C GLY A 89 1.63 -5.81 3.08
N LEU A 90 1.55 -6.77 2.16
CA LEU A 90 0.46 -6.87 1.19
C LEU A 90 -0.90 -7.15 1.86
N MET A 91 -0.96 -8.10 2.79
CA MET A 91 -2.18 -8.41 3.53
C MET A 91 -2.59 -7.27 4.47
N ALA A 92 -1.61 -6.62 5.09
CA ALA A 92 -1.86 -5.44 5.92
C ALA A 92 -2.44 -4.30 5.07
N THR A 93 -1.91 -4.00 3.87
CA THR A 93 -2.50 -2.99 2.98
C THR A 93 -3.91 -3.37 2.54
N LEU A 94 -4.12 -4.65 2.21
CA LEU A 94 -5.45 -5.13 1.80
C LEU A 94 -6.47 -4.87 2.90
N TRP A 95 -6.15 -5.19 4.16
CA TRP A 95 -7.09 -5.06 5.28
C TRP A 95 -7.21 -3.63 5.83
N THR A 96 -6.09 -2.92 5.98
CA THR A 96 -6.07 -1.61 6.66
C THR A 96 -6.58 -0.47 5.79
N LEU A 97 -6.41 -0.55 4.47
CA LEU A 97 -6.90 0.48 3.55
C LEU A 97 -8.32 0.19 3.03
N PHE A 98 -8.83 -1.04 3.18
CA PHE A 98 -10.19 -1.36 2.76
C PHE A 98 -11.26 -0.43 3.38
N PRO A 99 -11.24 -0.12 4.70
CA PRO A 99 -12.20 0.80 5.30
C PRO A 99 -12.17 2.19 4.67
N VAL A 100 -11.00 2.71 4.28
CA VAL A 100 -10.87 4.04 3.65
C VAL A 100 -11.68 4.15 2.35
N VAL A 101 -11.92 3.01 1.69
CA VAL A 101 -12.70 2.94 0.46
C VAL A 101 -14.20 2.83 0.72
N VAL A 102 -14.59 2.16 1.81
CA VAL A 102 -16.00 1.80 2.09
C VAL A 102 -16.66 2.79 3.05
N THR A 103 -15.91 3.31 4.02
CA THR A 103 -16.37 4.25 5.04
C THR A 103 -15.75 5.62 4.80
N SER A 104 -16.58 6.56 4.36
CA SER A 104 -16.21 7.96 4.21
C SER A 104 -17.14 8.83 5.06
N THR A 105 -16.68 9.19 6.25
CA THR A 105 -17.24 10.28 7.06
C THR A 105 -16.15 11.35 7.15
N CYS A 106 -16.08 12.22 6.15
CA CYS A 106 -15.49 13.54 6.40
C CYS A 106 -16.39 14.19 7.44
N GLN A 107 -15.92 14.29 8.68
CA GLN A 107 -16.58 15.01 9.76
C GLN A 107 -15.92 16.36 9.96
#